data_AF-A0A966VFK8-F1
#
_entry.id   AF-A0A966VFK8-F1
#
_cell.length_a   1.000
_cell.length_b   1.000
_cell.length_c   1.000
_cell.angle_alpha   90.00
_cell.angle_beta   90.00
_cell.angle_gamma   90.00
#
_symmetry.space_group_name_H-M   'P 1'
#
loop_
_entity.id
_entity.type
_entity.pdbx_description
1 polymer ?
#
loop_
_entity_poly.entity_id
_entity_poly.type
_entity_poly.pdbx_seq_one_letter_code
_entity_poly.pdbx_strand_id
1 'polypeptide(L)'
;MEGWQVVVNRGKDGKEDGKANVLSHRAAKLKTGEENDDCTTLISTIFREANMENTCSICVEPFHKTQRRPVNCFQCGHDPQAPKQCSKCVETYLLQCFDDPKCMHCRVAWSRPFIFQTLPKRFHSAFDAHMRNVLEQRERCLFPAVVPLVEMRRQVEGAEEKVEEAKRILVQAERKLFRARQTVNDLVRAERTMLLRAIDPNTAAALTTPSSAESGSSGENFHRPCAVEDCVGFVSSRTGLCVTCSKTTCLRCNAAAIDKEAHECVEADVATWETLRKETKPCPSCSSRIFKISGCDQMWCPQCHTAFRWSTGEIDRGAVHNPHYYEWLFSEQGRAGEGPRGNRRMEDGCRDPLPSVFALRSVLSDAPPRFLSAQTEQTIKNYHRKAIELRDLTLPHLARKYPRAGTWSLRGKMVQLRVDYLTNRVTLEKFRVMLHRLVKDHQKMADYEQILRTYLAIQSDTLGALLAAVQARERERIETMVKELEVHYGRAMSSIRALNDAYNSHAASLLSI
;
A
#
# COMPACT_ATOMS: atom_id res chain seq x y z
N MET A 1 14.76 -70.64 -55.09
CA MET A 1 14.38 -69.49 -55.93
C MET A 1 14.78 -68.23 -55.17
N GLU A 2 15.15 -67.17 -55.89
CA GLU A 2 15.35 -65.76 -55.49
C GLU A 2 15.64 -65.44 -54.00
N GLY A 3 16.87 -64.99 -53.74
CA GLY A 3 17.32 -64.60 -52.40
C GLY A 3 17.02 -63.15 -52.05
N TRP A 4 16.78 -62.88 -50.77
CA TRP A 4 16.59 -61.53 -50.22
C TRP A 4 17.85 -61.08 -49.46
N GLN A 5 18.42 -59.94 -49.85
CA GLN A 5 19.60 -59.38 -49.20
C GLN A 5 19.25 -58.67 -47.89
N VAL A 6 19.99 -58.94 -46.82
CA VAL A 6 19.90 -58.18 -45.56
C VAL A 6 20.65 -56.85 -45.71
N VAL A 7 19.91 -55.74 -45.81
CA VAL A 7 20.48 -54.39 -45.87
C VAL A 7 20.94 -53.96 -44.47
N VAL A 8 22.22 -54.20 -44.16
CA VAL A 8 22.86 -53.73 -42.93
C VAL A 8 23.13 -52.22 -43.04
N ASN A 9 22.26 -51.42 -42.43
CA ASN A 9 22.36 -49.96 -42.48
C ASN A 9 23.47 -49.45 -41.53
N ARG A 10 24.66 -49.16 -42.06
CA ARG A 10 25.83 -48.70 -41.30
C ARG A 10 25.68 -47.23 -40.86
N GLY A 11 25.22 -47.03 -39.62
CA GLY A 11 25.52 -45.80 -38.88
C GLY A 11 27.03 -45.68 -38.62
N LYS A 12 27.56 -44.47 -38.69
CA LYS A 12 28.97 -44.18 -38.35
C LYS A 12 29.15 -43.93 -36.84
N ASP A 13 30.42 -43.88 -36.45
CA ASP A 13 30.98 -43.48 -35.16
C ASP A 13 30.82 -44.54 -34.05
N GLY A 14 31.90 -45.29 -33.83
CA GLY A 14 31.89 -46.54 -33.06
C GLY A 14 32.29 -46.40 -31.59
N LYS A 15 31.55 -47.13 -30.75
CA LYS A 15 32.03 -47.75 -29.51
C LYS A 15 31.44 -49.15 -29.41
N GLU A 16 32.25 -50.13 -29.03
CA GLU A 16 31.80 -51.52 -28.89
C GLU A 16 31.30 -51.79 -27.47
N ASP A 17 29.99 -51.76 -27.27
CA ASP A 17 29.37 -52.22 -26.01
C ASP A 17 29.24 -53.75 -26.02
N GLY A 18 29.91 -54.41 -25.06
CA GLY A 18 30.17 -55.86 -25.03
C GLY A 18 28.98 -56.81 -24.80
N LYS A 19 27.79 -56.53 -25.34
CA LYS A 19 26.58 -57.38 -25.22
C LYS A 19 26.40 -58.40 -26.35
N ALA A 20 27.18 -58.33 -27.44
CA ALA A 20 27.02 -59.22 -28.59
C ALA A 20 27.42 -60.69 -28.32
N ASN A 21 28.31 -60.94 -27.35
CA ASN A 21 29.08 -62.18 -27.29
C ASN A 21 28.43 -63.35 -26.52
N VAL A 22 27.17 -63.21 -26.09
CA VAL A 22 26.40 -64.29 -25.41
C VAL A 22 25.53 -65.07 -26.41
N LEU A 23 25.11 -64.45 -27.51
CA LEU A 23 24.26 -65.08 -28.53
C LEU A 23 25.06 -65.91 -29.54
N SER A 24 26.30 -65.50 -29.84
CA SER A 24 27.24 -66.19 -30.75
C SER A 24 27.46 -67.66 -30.35
N HIS A 25 27.71 -67.92 -29.06
CA HIS A 25 28.02 -69.26 -28.57
C HIS A 25 26.85 -70.26 -28.57
N ARG A 26 25.60 -69.79 -28.54
CA ARG A 26 24.42 -70.68 -28.60
C ARG A 26 24.01 -71.02 -30.04
N ALA A 27 24.20 -70.11 -30.99
CA ALA A 27 23.93 -70.36 -32.41
C ALA A 27 24.82 -71.48 -33.00
N ALA A 28 26.01 -71.71 -32.44
CA ALA A 28 26.98 -72.68 -32.93
C ALA A 28 26.54 -74.16 -32.85
N LYS A 29 25.52 -74.51 -32.04
CA LYS A 29 25.02 -75.89 -31.94
C LYS A 29 23.99 -76.28 -33.01
N LEU A 30 23.46 -75.34 -33.81
CA LEU A 30 22.41 -75.59 -34.80
C LEU A 30 22.95 -76.04 -36.18
N LYS A 31 24.05 -76.81 -36.21
CA LYS A 31 24.66 -77.36 -37.44
C LYS A 31 24.76 -78.88 -37.50
N THR A 32 24.39 -79.58 -36.44
CA THR A 32 24.15 -81.04 -36.45
C THR A 32 22.63 -81.24 -36.47
N GLY A 33 22.11 -81.81 -37.56
CA GLY A 33 20.67 -81.96 -37.75
C GLY A 33 20.09 -83.15 -36.98
N GLU A 34 19.24 -82.86 -36.00
CA GLU A 34 18.25 -83.77 -35.43
C GLU A 34 16.94 -82.98 -35.26
N GLU A 35 15.83 -83.55 -35.75
CA GLU A 35 14.52 -82.90 -35.73
C GLU A 35 13.95 -82.87 -34.31
N ASN A 36 13.62 -81.68 -33.79
CA ASN A 36 13.00 -81.51 -32.48
C ASN A 36 12.06 -80.29 -32.47
N ASP A 37 10.80 -80.51 -32.08
CA ASP A 37 9.75 -79.48 -31.95
C ASP A 37 10.05 -78.38 -30.90
N ASP A 38 11.10 -78.58 -30.11
CA ASP A 38 11.56 -77.64 -29.10
C ASP A 38 12.06 -76.32 -29.73
N CYS A 39 12.68 -76.34 -30.92
CA CYS A 39 13.17 -75.12 -31.55
C CYS A 39 12.05 -74.16 -31.99
N THR A 40 10.97 -74.68 -32.57
CA THR A 40 9.75 -73.92 -32.90
C THR A 40 9.10 -73.35 -31.64
N THR A 41 9.06 -74.16 -30.57
CA THR A 41 8.51 -73.78 -29.26
C THR A 41 9.33 -72.66 -28.60
N LEU A 42 10.66 -72.79 -28.60
CA LEU A 42 11.59 -71.80 -28.04
C LEU A 42 11.54 -70.48 -28.81
N ILE A 43 11.52 -70.53 -30.15
CA ILE A 43 11.36 -69.34 -31.00
C ILE A 43 10.01 -68.65 -30.72
N SER A 44 8.91 -69.42 -30.60
CA SER A 44 7.59 -68.85 -30.28
C SER A 44 7.53 -68.22 -28.89
N THR A 45 8.30 -68.76 -27.93
CA THR A 45 8.40 -68.24 -26.56
C THR A 45 9.18 -66.91 -26.56
N ILE A 46 10.34 -66.88 -27.21
CA ILE A 46 11.14 -65.65 -27.39
C ILE A 46 10.33 -64.57 -28.14
N PHE A 47 9.54 -64.95 -29.15
CA PHE A 47 8.65 -64.01 -29.86
C PHE A 47 7.47 -63.52 -28.99
N ARG A 48 6.98 -64.32 -28.03
CA ARG A 48 5.97 -63.90 -27.06
C ARG A 48 6.57 -62.92 -26.04
N GLU A 49 7.71 -63.25 -25.45
CA GLU A 49 8.42 -62.40 -24.49
C GLU A 49 8.77 -61.03 -25.10
N ALA A 50 9.34 -61.01 -26.31
CA ALA A 50 9.65 -59.77 -27.04
C ALA A 50 8.41 -58.93 -27.40
N ASN A 51 7.23 -59.55 -27.57
CA ASN A 51 5.98 -58.82 -27.79
C ASN A 51 5.38 -58.26 -26.47
N MET A 52 5.60 -58.93 -25.33
CA MET A 52 5.12 -58.44 -24.03
C MET A 52 5.82 -57.15 -23.61
N GLU A 53 7.10 -56.95 -23.92
CA GLU A 53 7.80 -55.69 -23.63
C GLU A 53 7.30 -54.47 -24.43
N ASN A 54 6.61 -54.71 -25.56
CA ASN A 54 6.21 -53.71 -26.55
C ASN A 54 4.68 -53.51 -26.63
N THR A 55 3.94 -53.99 -25.63
CA THR A 55 2.47 -53.83 -25.50
C THR A 55 2.09 -52.97 -24.30
N CYS A 56 0.92 -52.34 -24.37
CA CYS A 56 0.41 -51.45 -23.32
C CYS A 56 -0.16 -52.25 -22.14
N SER A 57 0.35 -52.04 -20.93
CA SER A 57 -0.13 -52.66 -19.69
C SER A 57 -1.62 -52.45 -19.35
N ILE A 58 -2.31 -51.52 -20.01
CA ILE A 58 -3.73 -51.19 -19.76
C ILE A 58 -4.68 -51.74 -20.83
N CYS A 59 -4.26 -51.79 -22.10
CA CYS A 59 -5.12 -52.19 -23.21
C CYS A 59 -4.57 -53.36 -24.04
N VAL A 60 -3.40 -53.90 -23.69
CA VAL A 60 -2.66 -55.01 -24.34
C VAL A 60 -2.27 -54.75 -25.81
N GLU A 61 -2.80 -53.71 -26.46
CA GLU A 61 -2.40 -53.28 -27.80
C GLU A 61 -0.93 -52.81 -27.88
N PRO A 62 -0.25 -53.05 -29.02
CA PRO A 62 1.16 -52.67 -29.21
C PRO A 62 1.38 -51.15 -29.26
N PHE A 63 2.58 -50.71 -28.88
CA PHE A 63 2.97 -49.31 -28.99
C PHE A 63 3.17 -48.88 -30.45
N HIS A 64 2.80 -47.62 -30.75
CA HIS A 64 2.97 -47.03 -32.08
C HIS A 64 3.46 -45.58 -32.02
N LYS A 65 4.37 -45.21 -32.92
CA LYS A 65 5.11 -43.92 -32.94
C LYS A 65 4.23 -42.66 -33.08
N THR A 66 2.92 -42.77 -33.31
CA THR A 66 1.99 -41.64 -33.53
C THR A 66 0.75 -41.60 -32.61
N GLN A 67 0.10 -42.74 -32.37
CA GLN A 67 -1.17 -42.82 -31.61
C GLN A 67 -1.05 -43.49 -30.23
N ARG A 68 -0.05 -44.37 -30.05
CA ARG A 68 0.15 -45.18 -28.84
C ARG A 68 1.61 -45.10 -28.42
N ARG A 69 2.13 -43.90 -28.20
CA ARG A 69 3.50 -43.73 -27.69
C ARG A 69 3.56 -44.26 -26.25
N PRO A 70 4.63 -44.95 -25.83
CA PRO A 70 4.81 -45.25 -24.42
C PRO A 70 5.00 -43.95 -23.64
N VAL A 71 4.31 -43.84 -22.50
CA VAL A 71 4.37 -42.70 -21.57
C VAL A 71 4.97 -43.20 -20.27
N ASN A 72 6.15 -42.68 -19.93
CA ASN A 72 6.87 -43.05 -18.71
C ASN A 72 6.60 -41.98 -17.65
N CYS A 73 6.01 -42.37 -16.50
CA CYS A 73 5.91 -41.48 -15.35
C CYS A 73 7.31 -41.15 -14.82
N PHE A 74 7.58 -39.90 -14.43
CA PHE A 74 8.89 -39.52 -13.87
C PHE A 74 9.31 -40.37 -12.66
N GLN A 75 8.36 -40.83 -11.82
CA GLN A 75 8.67 -41.68 -10.66
C GLN A 75 8.88 -43.15 -11.06
N CYS A 76 8.09 -43.68 -12.00
CA CYS A 76 8.14 -45.10 -12.38
C CYS A 76 9.19 -45.40 -13.45
N GLY A 77 9.51 -44.44 -14.32
CA GLY A 77 10.35 -44.63 -15.51
C GLY A 77 11.84 -44.85 -15.22
N HIS A 78 12.23 -44.87 -13.95
CA HIS A 78 13.55 -45.31 -13.49
C HIS A 78 13.65 -46.83 -13.30
N ASP A 79 12.51 -47.52 -13.13
CA ASP A 79 12.44 -48.98 -13.04
C ASP A 79 12.14 -49.59 -14.43
N PRO A 80 13.03 -50.43 -15.00
CA PRO A 80 12.79 -51.11 -16.27
C PRO A 80 11.58 -52.06 -16.25
N GLN A 81 11.17 -52.56 -15.08
CA GLN A 81 10.05 -53.48 -14.91
C GLN A 81 8.70 -52.75 -14.75
N ALA A 82 8.71 -51.43 -14.60
CA ALA A 82 7.49 -50.66 -14.40
C ALA A 82 6.51 -50.79 -15.59
N PRO A 83 5.20 -50.95 -15.35
CA PRO A 83 4.22 -51.19 -16.41
C PRO A 83 4.09 -49.99 -17.35
N LYS A 84 4.60 -50.14 -18.58
CA LYS A 84 4.56 -49.12 -19.63
C LYS A 84 3.11 -48.87 -20.08
N GLN A 85 2.70 -47.62 -20.21
CA GLN A 85 1.32 -47.22 -20.55
C GLN A 85 1.31 -46.43 -21.86
N CYS A 86 0.35 -46.68 -22.75
CA CYS A 86 0.29 -45.95 -24.02
C CYS A 86 -0.46 -44.62 -23.89
N SER A 87 -0.06 -43.62 -24.67
CA SER A 87 -0.62 -42.26 -24.63
C SER A 87 -2.15 -42.25 -24.69
N LYS A 88 -2.78 -43.06 -25.54
CA LYS A 88 -4.25 -43.15 -25.64
C LYS A 88 -4.93 -43.60 -24.33
N CYS A 89 -4.33 -44.52 -23.56
CA CYS A 89 -4.88 -44.94 -22.26
C CYS A 89 -4.75 -43.82 -21.23
N VAL A 90 -3.60 -43.15 -21.20
CA VAL A 90 -3.32 -42.02 -20.30
C VAL A 90 -4.21 -40.81 -20.62
N GLU A 91 -4.35 -40.46 -21.91
CA GLU A 91 -5.28 -39.45 -22.42
C GLU A 91 -6.72 -39.76 -21.95
N THR A 92 -7.17 -41.03 -22.06
CA THR A 92 -8.52 -41.46 -21.65
C THR A 92 -8.72 -41.36 -20.13
N TYR A 93 -7.78 -41.89 -19.34
CA TYR A 93 -7.84 -41.87 -17.88
C TYR A 93 -7.87 -40.45 -17.31
N LEU A 94 -7.05 -39.54 -17.83
CA LEU A 94 -7.01 -38.15 -17.37
C LEU A 94 -8.32 -37.38 -17.68
N LEU A 95 -9.08 -37.80 -18.69
CA LEU A 95 -10.43 -37.26 -19.01
C LEU A 95 -11.56 -37.95 -18.24
N GLN A 96 -11.26 -38.99 -17.46
CA GLN A 96 -12.20 -39.69 -16.56
C GLN A 96 -11.88 -39.44 -15.08
N CYS A 97 -10.75 -38.81 -14.78
CA CYS A 97 -10.30 -38.50 -13.43
C CYS A 97 -11.03 -37.27 -12.87
N PHE A 98 -11.77 -37.44 -11.77
CA PHE A 98 -12.34 -36.33 -10.99
C PHE A 98 -11.37 -35.80 -9.91
N ASP A 99 -10.34 -36.59 -9.59
CA ASP A 99 -9.21 -36.20 -8.73
C ASP A 99 -8.18 -35.37 -9.50
N ASP A 100 -7.16 -34.86 -8.78
CA ASP A 100 -6.03 -34.19 -9.41
C ASP A 100 -5.21 -35.16 -10.28
N PRO A 101 -4.63 -34.69 -11.41
CA PRO A 101 -3.87 -35.53 -12.34
C PRO A 101 -2.75 -36.30 -11.64
N LYS A 102 -2.70 -37.61 -11.87
CA LYS A 102 -1.78 -38.53 -11.19
C LYS A 102 -1.46 -39.76 -12.04
N CYS A 103 -0.36 -40.45 -11.72
CA CYS A 103 -0.03 -41.71 -12.39
C CYS A 103 -1.08 -42.80 -12.11
N MET A 104 -1.53 -43.50 -13.15
CA MET A 104 -2.44 -44.65 -13.01
C MET A 104 -1.85 -45.78 -12.15
N HIS A 105 -0.52 -45.89 -12.10
CA HIS A 105 0.20 -46.93 -11.35
C HIS A 105 0.59 -46.45 -9.93
N CYS A 106 1.63 -45.64 -9.79
CA CYS A 106 2.14 -45.22 -8.47
C CYS A 106 1.34 -44.10 -7.78
N ARG A 107 0.28 -43.58 -8.41
CA ARG A 107 -0.58 -42.49 -7.89
C ARG A 107 0.12 -41.16 -7.57
N VAL A 108 1.41 -40.99 -7.91
CA VAL A 108 2.11 -39.70 -7.78
C VAL A 108 1.42 -38.62 -8.62
N ALA A 109 1.25 -37.42 -8.05
CA ALA A 109 0.66 -36.30 -8.76
C ALA A 109 1.51 -35.87 -9.97
N TRP A 110 0.86 -35.45 -11.04
CA TRP A 110 1.49 -35.00 -12.29
C TRP A 110 1.27 -33.51 -12.48
N SER A 111 2.36 -32.75 -12.55
CA SER A 111 2.30 -31.31 -12.81
C SER A 111 1.83 -31.02 -14.24
N ARG A 112 1.19 -29.86 -14.45
CA ARG A 112 0.75 -29.42 -15.78
C ARG A 112 1.89 -29.42 -16.81
N PRO A 113 3.12 -28.95 -16.50
CA PRO A 113 4.25 -29.06 -17.43
C PRO A 113 4.59 -30.50 -17.84
N PHE A 114 4.57 -31.46 -16.90
CA PHE A 114 4.83 -32.87 -17.22
C PHE A 114 3.81 -33.43 -18.21
N ILE A 115 2.51 -33.16 -17.98
CA ILE A 115 1.41 -33.59 -18.86
C ILE A 115 1.58 -32.96 -20.26
N PHE A 116 1.90 -31.66 -20.33
CA PHE A 116 2.00 -30.92 -21.59
C PHE A 116 3.27 -31.25 -22.38
N GLN A 117 4.32 -31.76 -21.74
CA GLN A 117 5.54 -32.26 -22.38
C GLN A 117 5.40 -33.72 -22.85
N THR A 118 4.68 -34.57 -22.11
CA THR A 118 4.55 -36.00 -22.43
C THR A 118 3.41 -36.32 -23.39
N LEU A 119 2.28 -35.60 -23.32
CA LEU A 119 1.09 -35.91 -24.14
C LEU A 119 0.96 -35.00 -25.37
N PRO A 120 0.38 -35.50 -26.49
CA PRO A 120 0.30 -34.75 -27.75
C PRO A 120 -0.48 -33.43 -27.63
N LYS A 121 -0.06 -32.37 -28.33
CA LYS A 121 -0.70 -31.04 -28.28
C LYS A 121 -2.22 -31.04 -28.50
N ARG A 122 -2.75 -31.96 -29.33
CA ARG A 122 -4.19 -32.17 -29.55
C ARG A 122 -4.99 -32.48 -28.28
N PHE A 123 -4.35 -33.02 -27.24
CA PHE A 123 -4.96 -33.38 -25.96
C PHE A 123 -5.13 -32.16 -25.02
N HIS A 124 -4.28 -31.14 -25.18
CA HIS A 124 -4.12 -30.06 -24.20
C HIS A 124 -5.41 -29.24 -24.02
N SER A 125 -6.18 -29.02 -25.10
CA SER A 125 -7.46 -28.32 -25.07
C SER A 125 -8.60 -29.15 -24.47
N ALA A 126 -8.63 -30.46 -24.74
CA ALA A 126 -9.59 -31.39 -24.13
C ALA A 126 -9.36 -31.53 -22.62
N PHE A 127 -8.09 -31.61 -22.20
CA PHE A 127 -7.69 -31.59 -20.80
C PHE A 127 -8.08 -30.29 -20.10
N ASP A 128 -7.81 -29.12 -20.70
CA ASP A 128 -8.23 -27.82 -20.14
C ASP A 128 -9.77 -27.64 -20.14
N ALA A 129 -10.53 -28.37 -20.95
CA ALA A 129 -11.99 -28.42 -20.87
C ALA A 129 -12.46 -29.32 -19.71
N HIS A 130 -11.87 -30.51 -19.58
CA HIS A 130 -12.19 -31.45 -18.49
C HIS A 130 -11.88 -30.88 -17.11
N MET A 131 -10.66 -30.34 -16.92
CA MET A 131 -10.25 -29.74 -15.64
C MET A 131 -11.12 -28.55 -15.23
N ARG A 132 -11.67 -27.79 -16.20
CA ARG A 132 -12.67 -26.74 -15.92
C ARG A 132 -13.95 -27.31 -15.32
N ASN A 133 -14.48 -28.38 -15.91
CA ASN A 133 -15.71 -29.03 -15.44
C ASN A 133 -15.52 -29.66 -14.05
N VAL A 134 -14.39 -30.35 -13.84
CA VAL A 134 -14.04 -30.94 -12.53
C VAL A 134 -13.90 -29.88 -11.44
N LEU A 135 -13.21 -28.76 -11.72
CA LEU A 135 -13.07 -27.65 -10.76
C LEU A 135 -14.41 -26.98 -10.46
N GLU A 136 -15.28 -26.78 -11.46
CA GLU A 136 -16.63 -26.25 -11.24
C GLU A 136 -17.44 -27.19 -10.32
N GLN A 137 -17.47 -28.49 -10.61
CA GLN A 137 -18.21 -29.47 -9.82
C GLN A 137 -17.73 -29.51 -8.36
N ARG A 138 -16.42 -29.53 -8.13
CA ARG A 138 -15.82 -29.48 -6.78
C ARG A 138 -16.25 -28.23 -6.01
N GLU A 139 -16.13 -27.03 -6.59
CA GLU A 139 -16.50 -25.79 -5.90
C GLU A 139 -18.02 -25.67 -5.69
N ARG A 140 -18.85 -26.24 -6.59
CA ARG A 140 -20.32 -26.33 -6.42
C ARG A 140 -20.72 -27.17 -5.22
N CYS A 141 -20.02 -28.27 -4.94
CA CYS A 141 -20.20 -29.04 -3.70
C CYS A 141 -19.86 -28.22 -2.43
N LEU A 142 -19.09 -27.15 -2.56
CA LEU A 142 -18.72 -26.24 -1.46
C LEU A 142 -19.59 -24.97 -1.39
N PHE A 143 -20.75 -24.93 -2.08
CA PHE A 143 -21.72 -23.85 -1.97
C PHE A 143 -22.46 -23.81 -0.61
N PRO A 144 -22.95 -24.92 -0.02
CA PRO A 144 -23.62 -24.86 1.30
C PRO A 144 -22.72 -24.27 2.38
N ALA A 145 -21.42 -24.58 2.34
CA ALA A 145 -20.41 -24.09 3.28
C ALA A 145 -20.11 -22.58 3.20
N VAL A 146 -20.67 -21.84 2.22
CA VAL A 146 -20.53 -20.38 2.11
C VAL A 146 -21.85 -19.62 2.23
N VAL A 147 -22.99 -20.29 2.44
CA VAL A 147 -24.30 -19.62 2.61
C VAL A 147 -24.27 -18.58 3.76
N PRO A 148 -23.68 -18.83 4.94
CA PRO A 148 -23.55 -17.80 5.98
C PRO A 148 -22.75 -16.56 5.55
N LEU A 149 -21.79 -16.72 4.62
CA LEU A 149 -21.01 -15.61 4.08
C LEU A 149 -21.78 -14.81 3.01
N VAL A 150 -22.74 -15.46 2.32
CA VAL A 150 -23.69 -14.79 1.42
C VAL A 150 -24.72 -13.98 2.23
N GLU A 151 -25.20 -14.52 3.35
CA GLU A 151 -26.07 -13.82 4.29
C GLU A 151 -25.37 -12.60 4.90
N MET A 152 -24.13 -12.77 5.40
CA MET A 152 -23.31 -11.65 5.87
C MET A 152 -23.05 -10.61 4.77
N ARG A 153 -22.81 -11.02 3.51
CA ARG A 153 -22.67 -10.07 2.39
C ARG A 153 -23.95 -9.25 2.18
N ARG A 154 -25.13 -9.88 2.18
CA ARG A 154 -26.42 -9.17 2.04
C ARG A 154 -26.71 -8.22 3.20
N GLN A 155 -26.29 -8.58 4.41
CA GLN A 155 -26.36 -7.68 5.58
C GLN A 155 -25.43 -6.46 5.42
N VAL A 156 -24.23 -6.64 4.86
CA VAL A 156 -23.31 -5.54 4.53
C VAL A 156 -23.88 -4.67 3.40
N GLU A 157 -24.37 -5.26 2.31
CA GLU A 157 -25.00 -4.55 1.18
C GLU A 157 -26.17 -3.67 1.68
N GLY A 158 -27.10 -4.23 2.46
CA GLY A 158 -28.20 -3.49 3.08
C GLY A 158 -27.81 -2.54 4.23
N ALA A 159 -26.54 -2.52 4.65
CA ALA A 159 -25.99 -1.50 5.54
C ALA A 159 -25.29 -0.40 4.74
N GLU A 160 -24.59 -0.73 3.66
CA GLU A 160 -24.01 0.22 2.70
C GLU A 160 -25.10 1.12 2.07
N GLU A 161 -26.25 0.55 1.71
CA GLU A 161 -27.42 1.31 1.22
C GLU A 161 -27.93 2.34 2.26
N LYS A 162 -28.06 1.93 3.54
CA LYS A 162 -28.50 2.81 4.63
C LYS A 162 -27.48 3.91 4.93
N VAL A 163 -26.20 3.59 4.85
CA VAL A 163 -25.09 4.56 4.97
C VAL A 163 -25.12 5.56 3.83
N GLU A 164 -25.41 5.13 2.59
CA GLU A 164 -25.50 6.04 1.45
C GLU A 164 -26.72 6.96 1.52
N GLU A 165 -27.88 6.48 1.99
CA GLU A 165 -29.04 7.35 2.25
C GLU A 165 -28.77 8.33 3.40
N ALA A 166 -28.10 7.89 4.48
CA ALA A 166 -27.68 8.78 5.56
C ALA A 166 -26.72 9.89 5.07
N LYS A 167 -25.80 9.60 4.13
CA LYS A 167 -24.97 10.63 3.48
C LYS A 167 -25.82 11.63 2.68
N ARG A 168 -26.83 11.17 1.92
CA ARG A 168 -27.73 12.07 1.17
C ARG A 168 -28.48 13.01 2.10
N ILE A 169 -28.99 12.50 3.22
CA ILE A 169 -29.66 13.29 4.26
C ILE A 169 -28.70 14.30 4.88
N LEU A 170 -27.45 13.89 5.20
CA LEU A 170 -26.41 14.78 5.70
C LEU A 170 -26.12 15.94 4.72
N VAL A 171 -25.86 15.64 3.45
CA VAL A 171 -25.60 16.66 2.41
C VAL A 171 -26.80 17.60 2.21
N GLN A 172 -28.03 17.12 2.37
CA GLN A 172 -29.22 17.98 2.37
C GLN A 172 -29.30 18.87 3.62
N ALA A 173 -28.95 18.35 4.81
CA ALA A 173 -28.91 19.10 6.05
C ALA A 173 -27.81 20.18 6.03
N GLU A 174 -26.62 19.86 5.55
CA GLU A 174 -25.51 20.81 5.35
C GLU A 174 -25.90 21.95 4.40
N ARG A 175 -26.58 21.65 3.29
CA ARG A 175 -27.10 22.68 2.37
C ARG A 175 -28.15 23.59 3.03
N LYS A 176 -28.99 23.07 3.92
CA LYS A 176 -29.94 23.88 4.72
C LYS A 176 -29.20 24.74 5.76
N LEU A 177 -28.24 24.16 6.47
CA LEU A 177 -27.39 24.83 7.46
C LEU A 177 -26.57 25.98 6.83
N PHE A 178 -26.01 25.77 5.64
CA PHE A 178 -25.29 26.79 4.88
C PHE A 178 -26.18 27.98 4.55
N ARG A 179 -27.40 27.73 4.03
CA ARG A 179 -28.38 28.79 3.74
C ARG A 179 -28.77 29.57 5.00
N ALA A 180 -29.05 28.88 6.11
CA ALA A 180 -29.37 29.53 7.38
C ALA A 180 -28.22 30.39 7.91
N ARG A 181 -26.97 29.90 7.84
CA ARG A 181 -25.76 30.67 8.18
C ARG A 181 -25.60 31.90 7.28
N GLN A 182 -25.91 31.78 5.99
CA GLN A 182 -25.89 32.93 5.08
C GLN A 182 -26.95 33.98 5.49
N THR A 183 -28.20 33.58 5.74
CA THR A 183 -29.25 34.50 6.22
C THR A 183 -28.86 35.21 7.52
N VAL A 184 -28.28 34.50 8.49
CA VAL A 184 -27.78 35.13 9.74
C VAL A 184 -26.67 36.15 9.45
N ASN A 185 -25.69 35.81 8.61
CA ASN A 185 -24.63 36.74 8.23
C ASN A 185 -25.18 37.98 7.49
N ASP A 186 -26.18 37.81 6.63
CA ASP A 186 -26.76 38.91 5.84
C ASP A 186 -27.65 39.83 6.68
N LEU A 187 -28.37 39.29 7.69
CA LEU A 187 -29.06 40.09 8.71
C LEU A 187 -28.08 40.91 9.55
N VAL A 188 -27.04 40.25 10.11
CA VAL A 188 -25.99 40.92 10.91
C VAL A 188 -25.25 41.97 10.08
N ARG A 189 -25.02 41.74 8.78
CA ARG A 189 -24.48 42.76 7.86
C ARG A 189 -25.44 43.94 7.70
N ALA A 190 -26.72 43.71 7.43
CA ALA A 190 -27.69 44.77 7.21
C ALA A 190 -27.81 45.70 8.45
N GLU A 191 -27.99 45.10 9.63
CA GLU A 191 -28.07 45.82 10.91
C GLU A 191 -26.77 46.57 11.22
N ARG A 192 -25.60 45.91 11.09
CA ARG A 192 -24.29 46.55 11.27
C ARG A 192 -24.04 47.67 10.27
N THR A 193 -24.50 47.55 9.02
CA THR A 193 -24.37 48.62 8.01
C THR A 193 -25.30 49.80 8.30
N MET A 194 -26.50 49.58 8.86
CA MET A 194 -27.34 50.68 9.34
C MET A 194 -26.68 51.41 10.52
N LEU A 195 -26.20 50.67 11.52
CA LEU A 195 -25.54 51.26 12.70
C LEU A 195 -24.23 51.96 12.36
N LEU A 196 -23.38 51.37 11.50
CA LEU A 196 -22.13 52.01 11.07
C LEU A 196 -22.38 53.23 10.17
N ARG A 197 -23.47 53.27 9.39
CA ARG A 197 -23.85 54.49 8.65
C ARG A 197 -24.24 55.65 9.57
N ALA A 198 -24.84 55.37 10.73
CA ALA A 198 -25.09 56.39 11.75
C ALA A 198 -23.81 56.88 12.47
N ILE A 199 -22.66 56.23 12.22
CA ILE A 199 -21.34 56.53 12.79
C ILE A 199 -20.36 57.02 11.69
N ASP A 200 -20.79 57.07 10.42
CA ASP A 200 -19.91 57.42 9.29
C ASP A 200 -19.46 58.89 9.38
N PRO A 201 -18.14 59.17 9.36
CA PRO A 201 -17.62 60.53 9.53
C PRO A 201 -18.05 61.50 8.41
N ASN A 202 -18.42 61.02 7.22
CA ASN A 202 -18.95 61.89 6.16
C ASN A 202 -20.40 62.33 6.40
N THR A 203 -21.18 61.57 7.20
CA THR A 203 -22.45 62.07 7.74
C THR A 203 -22.24 62.90 9.01
N ALA A 204 -21.24 62.59 9.84
CA ALA A 204 -20.87 63.44 10.97
C ALA A 204 -20.37 64.83 10.53
N ALA A 205 -19.76 64.94 9.35
CA ALA A 205 -19.34 66.22 8.75
C ALA A 205 -20.50 67.23 8.59
N ALA A 206 -21.74 66.76 8.42
CA ALA A 206 -22.94 67.59 8.36
C ALA A 206 -23.32 68.23 9.72
N LEU A 207 -22.73 67.77 10.84
CA LEU A 207 -22.87 68.38 12.17
C LEU A 207 -21.80 69.44 12.45
N THR A 208 -20.78 69.57 11.58
CA THR A 208 -19.65 70.50 11.76
C THR A 208 -19.63 71.66 10.76
N THR A 209 -20.56 71.71 9.79
CA THR A 209 -20.79 72.89 8.95
C THR A 209 -21.95 73.72 9.51
N PRO A 210 -21.72 74.99 9.93
CA PRO A 210 -22.80 75.86 10.40
C PRO A 210 -23.62 76.41 9.22
N SER A 211 -24.39 75.54 8.56
CA SER A 211 -25.39 75.96 7.58
C SER A 211 -26.68 76.34 8.31
N SER A 212 -27.20 77.52 8.05
CA SER A 212 -28.38 78.07 8.72
C SER A 212 -29.67 77.40 8.24
N ALA A 213 -30.06 76.31 8.91
CA ALA A 213 -31.33 75.63 8.73
C ALA A 213 -31.97 75.32 10.09
N GLU A 214 -33.11 75.95 10.37
CA GLU A 214 -33.81 75.82 11.66
C GLU A 214 -34.40 74.41 11.82
N SER A 215 -33.82 73.61 12.72
CA SER A 215 -34.44 72.37 13.20
C SER A 215 -34.05 72.10 14.66
N GLY A 216 -35.06 71.88 15.51
CA GLY A 216 -34.89 71.80 16.96
C GLY A 216 -34.29 70.48 17.43
N SER A 217 -32.99 70.27 17.21
CA SER A 217 -32.23 69.14 17.78
C SER A 217 -31.47 69.57 19.03
N SER A 218 -31.93 69.19 20.22
CA SER A 218 -31.19 69.46 21.46
C SER A 218 -30.05 68.44 21.65
N GLY A 219 -28.97 68.61 20.87
CA GLY A 219 -27.76 67.80 21.02
C GLY A 219 -27.18 67.91 22.43
N GLU A 220 -27.01 66.78 23.11
CA GLU A 220 -26.43 66.77 24.45
C GLU A 220 -24.91 66.85 24.37
N ASN A 221 -24.31 67.89 24.95
CA ASN A 221 -22.86 68.03 24.99
C ASN A 221 -22.25 67.03 25.99
N PHE A 222 -21.33 66.18 25.54
CA PHE A 222 -20.60 65.21 26.36
C PHE A 222 -19.18 65.73 26.66
N HIS A 223 -19.05 66.60 27.67
CA HIS A 223 -17.80 67.32 27.98
C HIS A 223 -17.23 67.04 29.39
N ARG A 224 -17.78 66.05 30.10
CA ARG A 224 -17.45 65.71 31.49
C ARG A 224 -17.13 64.22 31.57
N PRO A 225 -15.98 63.81 32.13
CA PRO A 225 -15.64 62.39 32.28
C PRO A 225 -16.58 61.71 33.29
N CYS A 226 -16.65 60.38 33.23
CA CYS A 226 -17.30 59.58 34.24
C CYS A 226 -16.56 59.66 35.59
N ALA A 227 -17.28 59.50 36.70
CA ALA A 227 -16.72 59.48 38.05
C ALA A 227 -16.54 58.05 38.60
N VAL A 228 -16.65 57.05 37.73
CA VAL A 228 -16.47 55.64 38.05
C VAL A 228 -15.02 55.27 37.73
N GLU A 229 -14.35 54.62 38.67
CA GLU A 229 -12.98 54.12 38.50
C GLU A 229 -12.85 53.26 37.21
N ASP A 230 -11.71 53.42 36.54
CA ASP A 230 -11.37 52.82 35.23
C ASP A 230 -12.33 53.11 34.05
N CYS A 231 -13.31 54.01 34.20
CA CYS A 231 -14.24 54.35 33.13
C CYS A 231 -13.75 55.54 32.27
N VAL A 232 -13.20 55.24 31.09
CA VAL A 232 -12.81 56.22 30.04
C VAL A 232 -14.00 56.95 29.35
N GLY A 233 -15.22 56.73 29.81
CA GLY A 233 -16.44 57.27 29.22
C GLY A 233 -16.80 58.69 29.64
N PHE A 234 -17.67 59.33 28.84
CA PHE A 234 -18.21 60.66 29.10
C PHE A 234 -19.66 60.59 29.60
N VAL A 235 -20.09 61.60 30.36
CA VAL A 235 -21.47 61.73 30.83
C VAL A 235 -22.25 62.83 30.12
N SER A 236 -23.55 62.60 29.93
CA SER A 236 -24.50 63.60 29.42
C SER A 236 -24.57 64.81 30.38
N SER A 237 -24.44 66.02 29.82
CA SER A 237 -24.60 67.27 30.59
C SER A 237 -26.00 67.49 31.16
N ARG A 238 -27.02 66.79 30.66
CA ARG A 238 -28.41 66.91 31.12
C ARG A 238 -28.77 65.83 32.13
N THR A 239 -28.35 64.58 31.89
CA THR A 239 -28.83 63.42 32.64
C THR A 239 -27.78 62.77 33.54
N GLY A 240 -26.51 63.17 33.45
CA GLY A 240 -25.39 62.58 34.19
C GLY A 240 -25.03 61.13 33.79
N LEU A 241 -25.77 60.50 32.87
CA LEU A 241 -25.58 59.11 32.47
C LEU A 241 -24.32 58.96 31.60
N CYS A 242 -23.49 57.97 31.91
CA CYS A 242 -22.37 57.57 31.06
C CYS A 242 -22.79 56.52 30.03
N VAL A 243 -22.51 56.77 28.74
CA VAL A 243 -22.83 55.82 27.67
C VAL A 243 -21.92 54.56 27.73
N THR A 244 -20.69 54.71 28.24
CA THR A 244 -19.67 53.64 28.25
C THR A 244 -19.88 52.61 29.37
N CYS A 245 -20.32 53.04 30.56
CA CYS A 245 -20.49 52.16 31.72
C CYS A 245 -21.93 52.12 32.28
N SER A 246 -22.87 52.85 31.67
CA SER A 246 -24.29 52.92 32.06
C SER A 246 -24.60 53.41 33.49
N LYS A 247 -23.59 53.86 34.24
CA LYS A 247 -23.74 54.48 35.57
C LYS A 247 -23.92 56.00 35.45
N THR A 248 -24.46 56.64 36.50
CA THR A 248 -24.62 58.10 36.54
C THR A 248 -23.47 58.77 37.32
N THR A 249 -23.04 59.95 36.88
CA THR A 249 -22.22 60.88 37.67
C THR A 249 -23.09 62.05 38.13
N CYS A 250 -23.00 62.44 39.40
CA CYS A 250 -23.67 63.63 39.90
C CYS A 250 -23.08 64.92 39.27
N LEU A 251 -23.96 65.75 38.68
CA LEU A 251 -23.57 66.99 38.01
C LEU A 251 -23.17 68.13 38.96
N ARG A 252 -23.53 68.04 40.26
CA ARG A 252 -23.08 68.97 41.31
C ARG A 252 -21.69 68.59 41.86
N CYS A 253 -21.57 67.51 42.63
CA CYS A 253 -20.32 67.12 43.33
C CYS A 253 -19.34 66.27 42.52
N ASN A 254 -19.71 65.73 41.35
CA ASN A 254 -18.90 64.77 40.57
C ASN A 254 -18.62 63.42 41.26
N ALA A 255 -19.42 63.01 42.26
CA ALA A 255 -19.44 61.63 42.73
C ALA A 255 -20.15 60.70 41.73
N ALA A 256 -19.82 59.40 41.74
CA ALA A 256 -20.60 58.38 41.06
C ALA A 256 -21.91 58.12 41.84
N ALA A 257 -23.05 58.26 41.16
CA ALA A 257 -24.37 57.98 41.70
C ALA A 257 -24.97 56.76 40.99
N ILE A 258 -25.35 55.73 41.74
CA ILE A 258 -26.04 54.56 41.16
C ILE A 258 -27.49 54.96 40.85
N ASP A 259 -28.18 55.51 41.85
CA ASP A 259 -29.57 55.98 41.74
C ASP A 259 -29.65 57.51 41.77
N LYS A 260 -30.44 58.09 40.85
CA LYS A 260 -30.54 59.55 40.66
C LYS A 260 -31.35 60.26 41.74
N GLU A 261 -32.28 59.55 42.36
CA GLU A 261 -33.30 60.11 43.26
C GLU A 261 -32.90 60.01 44.74
N ALA A 262 -31.83 59.27 45.05
CA ALA A 262 -31.33 59.04 46.41
C ALA A 262 -29.98 59.74 46.71
N HIS A 263 -29.37 60.42 45.73
CA HIS A 263 -28.07 61.07 45.92
C HIS A 263 -28.23 62.52 46.41
N GLU A 264 -28.09 62.72 47.72
CA GLU A 264 -27.87 64.04 48.32
C GLU A 264 -26.38 64.42 48.24
N CYS A 265 -26.09 65.69 47.93
CA CYS A 265 -24.72 66.18 47.80
C CYS A 265 -24.19 66.72 49.13
N VAL A 266 -23.08 66.18 49.63
CA VAL A 266 -22.37 66.78 50.76
C VAL A 266 -21.74 68.10 50.31
N GLU A 267 -22.05 69.21 50.99
CA GLU A 267 -21.57 70.54 50.59
C GLU A 267 -20.03 70.68 50.64
N ALA A 268 -19.34 69.84 51.42
CA ALA A 268 -17.88 69.73 51.38
C ALA A 268 -17.36 69.22 50.01
N ASP A 269 -17.99 68.19 49.44
CA ASP A 269 -17.62 67.66 48.12
C ASP A 269 -17.94 68.67 47.01
N VAL A 270 -19.03 69.43 47.16
CA VAL A 270 -19.39 70.53 46.25
C VAL A 270 -18.31 71.62 46.27
N ALA A 271 -17.89 72.07 47.47
CA ALA A 271 -16.85 73.08 47.62
C ALA A 271 -15.47 72.60 47.09
N THR A 272 -15.08 71.35 47.39
CA THR A 272 -13.85 70.74 46.85
C THR A 272 -13.91 70.62 45.32
N TRP A 273 -15.04 70.18 44.76
CA TRP A 273 -15.21 70.12 43.30
C TRP A 273 -15.20 71.50 42.63
N GLU A 274 -15.76 72.53 43.27
CA GLU A 274 -15.66 73.90 42.77
C GLU A 274 -14.22 74.43 42.74
N THR A 275 -13.43 74.14 43.77
CA THR A 275 -12.00 74.50 43.82
C THR A 275 -11.23 73.77 42.72
N LEU A 276 -11.38 72.44 42.62
CA LEU A 276 -10.80 71.64 41.53
C LEU A 276 -11.22 72.15 40.14
N ARG A 277 -12.46 72.61 39.98
CA ARG A 277 -12.98 73.18 38.72
C ARG A 277 -12.35 74.52 38.36
N LYS A 278 -11.91 75.32 39.34
CA LYS A 278 -11.23 76.61 39.14
C LYS A 278 -9.74 76.42 38.79
N GLU A 279 -9.09 75.42 39.38
CA GLU A 279 -7.63 75.21 39.25
C GLU A 279 -7.21 74.24 38.12
N THR A 280 -8.11 73.36 37.66
CA THR A 280 -7.80 72.37 36.60
C THR A 280 -8.44 72.68 35.25
N LYS A 281 -7.73 72.34 34.17
CA LYS A 281 -8.28 72.30 32.80
C LYS A 281 -8.45 70.84 32.34
N PRO A 282 -9.50 70.50 31.55
CA PRO A 282 -9.62 69.18 30.94
C PRO A 282 -8.62 69.02 29.78
N CYS A 283 -8.07 67.81 29.62
CA CYS A 283 -7.29 67.45 28.43
C CYS A 283 -8.19 67.42 27.17
N PRO A 284 -7.79 67.99 26.02
CA PRO A 284 -8.60 67.99 24.80
C PRO A 284 -8.82 66.60 24.16
N SER A 285 -8.05 65.58 24.56
CA SER A 285 -8.13 64.21 24.03
C SER A 285 -9.04 63.30 24.86
N CYS A 286 -8.89 63.31 26.20
CA CYS A 286 -9.62 62.41 27.11
C CYS A 286 -10.44 63.12 28.20
N SER A 287 -10.45 64.46 28.24
CA SER A 287 -11.07 65.30 29.29
C SER A 287 -10.70 65.00 30.75
N SER A 288 -9.64 64.21 30.99
CA SER A 288 -9.01 64.10 32.30
C SER A 288 -8.58 65.49 32.78
N ARG A 289 -8.93 65.84 34.02
CA ARG A 289 -8.56 67.12 34.64
C ARG A 289 -7.08 67.12 34.99
N ILE A 290 -6.34 68.10 34.47
CA ILE A 290 -4.92 68.31 34.71
C ILE A 290 -4.76 69.69 35.36
N PHE A 291 -3.80 69.84 36.28
CA PHE A 291 -3.38 71.12 36.87
C PHE A 291 -1.99 71.49 36.35
N LYS A 292 -1.64 72.78 36.41
CA LYS A 292 -0.32 73.28 36.03
C LYS A 292 0.32 74.02 37.20
N ILE A 293 1.43 73.49 37.70
CA ILE A 293 2.19 74.07 38.82
C ILE A 293 2.98 75.30 38.34
N SER A 294 3.83 75.12 37.32
CA SER A 294 4.57 76.17 36.62
C SER A 294 5.18 75.62 35.32
N GLY A 295 5.88 76.44 34.54
CA GLY A 295 6.69 76.00 33.39
C GLY A 295 6.05 76.09 32.00
N CYS A 296 6.57 75.30 31.06
CA CYS A 296 6.26 75.33 29.62
C CYS A 296 4.76 75.14 29.33
N ASP A 297 4.31 75.58 28.16
CA ASP A 297 2.90 75.45 27.76
C ASP A 297 2.53 74.07 27.16
N GLN A 298 3.51 73.25 26.77
CA GLN A 298 3.26 71.87 26.29
C GLN A 298 3.03 70.91 27.48
N MET A 299 1.77 70.54 27.68
CA MET A 299 1.33 69.53 28.63
C MET A 299 1.27 68.15 27.98
N TRP A 300 1.43 67.11 28.78
CA TRP A 300 1.24 65.71 28.39
C TRP A 300 0.19 65.07 29.29
N CYS A 301 -0.71 64.28 28.71
CA CYS A 301 -1.63 63.46 29.49
C CYS A 301 -1.06 62.05 29.69
N PRO A 302 -0.67 61.64 30.92
CA PRO A 302 -0.15 60.29 31.17
C PRO A 302 -1.22 59.18 31.11
N GLN A 303 -2.51 59.53 30.93
CA GLN A 303 -3.61 58.57 30.82
C GLN A 303 -3.94 58.19 29.37
N CYS A 304 -3.77 59.12 28.41
CA CYS A 304 -4.07 58.89 26.99
C CYS A 304 -2.89 59.20 26.04
N HIS A 305 -1.70 59.41 26.60
CA HIS A 305 -0.44 59.65 25.88
C HIS A 305 -0.57 60.70 24.75
N THR A 306 -1.22 61.83 25.07
CA THR A 306 -1.46 62.95 24.13
C THR A 306 -0.83 64.25 24.65
N ALA A 307 -0.13 64.98 23.78
CA ALA A 307 0.41 66.32 24.07
C ALA A 307 -0.58 67.44 23.68
N PHE A 308 -0.59 68.55 24.41
CA PHE A 308 -1.44 69.71 24.11
C PHE A 308 -0.93 71.02 24.75
N ARG A 309 -1.38 72.17 24.24
CA ARG A 309 -1.08 73.50 24.79
C ARG A 309 -2.00 73.85 25.96
N TRP A 310 -1.45 74.28 27.09
CA TRP A 310 -2.23 74.67 28.27
C TRP A 310 -2.98 76.00 28.09
N SER A 311 -2.44 76.95 27.33
CA SER A 311 -3.07 78.24 27.04
C SER A 311 -4.35 78.07 26.21
N THR A 312 -4.23 77.47 25.02
CA THR A 312 -5.30 77.36 24.01
C THR A 312 -6.11 76.06 24.08
N GLY A 313 -5.57 74.97 24.64
CA GLY A 313 -6.20 73.64 24.61
C GLY A 313 -5.99 72.86 23.30
N GLU A 314 -5.14 73.33 22.39
CA GLU A 314 -4.87 72.66 21.11
C GLU A 314 -3.98 71.42 21.28
N ILE A 315 -4.29 70.31 20.60
CA ILE A 315 -3.45 69.11 20.59
C ILE A 315 -2.15 69.39 19.82
N ASP A 316 -1.02 69.16 20.48
CA ASP A 316 0.31 69.32 19.90
C ASP A 316 0.74 68.00 19.23
N ARG A 317 1.14 68.08 17.95
CA ARG A 317 1.62 66.95 17.15
C ARG A 317 3.12 67.07 16.81
N GLY A 318 3.81 68.04 17.41
CA GLY A 318 5.25 68.23 17.26
C GLY A 318 6.07 67.31 18.16
N ALA A 319 7.34 67.67 18.37
CA ALA A 319 8.23 66.95 19.27
C ALA A 319 7.74 67.11 20.73
N VAL A 320 7.41 65.99 21.38
CA VAL A 320 7.01 65.95 22.78
C VAL A 320 8.26 66.03 23.66
N HIS A 321 8.42 67.13 24.37
CA HIS A 321 9.54 67.37 25.30
C HIS A 321 9.10 67.33 26.77
N ASN A 322 7.84 66.96 27.03
CA ASN A 322 7.33 66.76 28.38
C ASN A 322 7.91 65.46 28.99
N PRO A 323 8.53 65.48 30.19
CA PRO A 323 9.27 64.34 30.73
C PRO A 323 8.48 63.01 30.81
N HIS A 324 7.19 63.08 31.13
CA HIS A 324 6.32 61.91 31.32
C HIS A 324 6.04 61.09 30.04
N TYR A 325 6.53 61.52 28.87
CA TYR A 325 6.49 60.71 27.64
C TYR A 325 7.55 59.59 27.62
N TYR A 326 8.76 59.87 28.12
CA TYR A 326 9.90 58.96 27.96
C TYR A 326 9.83 57.72 28.86
N GLU A 327 9.11 57.81 29.98
CA GLU A 327 9.00 56.79 31.02
C GLU A 327 8.22 55.54 30.55
N TRP A 328 7.19 55.72 29.72
CA TRP A 328 6.30 54.65 29.24
C TRP A 328 6.96 53.66 28.28
N LEU A 329 7.90 54.14 27.45
CA LEU A 329 8.42 53.43 26.26
C LEU A 329 9.22 52.16 26.58
N PHE A 330 9.72 52.00 27.80
CA PHE A 330 10.71 50.97 28.17
C PHE A 330 10.13 49.80 28.99
N SER A 331 8.83 49.52 28.86
CA SER A 331 8.09 48.51 29.65
C SER A 331 7.93 47.13 28.95
N GLU A 332 7.56 46.09 29.70
CA GLU A 332 7.63 44.68 29.26
C GLU A 332 6.58 44.20 28.24
N GLN A 333 5.61 45.04 27.83
CA GLN A 333 4.37 44.61 27.16
C GLN A 333 4.48 44.18 25.67
N GLY A 334 5.45 43.33 25.28
CA GLY A 334 5.35 42.55 24.00
C GLY A 334 6.61 41.82 23.47
N ARG A 335 6.74 40.47 23.60
CA ARG A 335 8.01 39.78 23.19
C ARG A 335 8.18 38.25 22.87
N ALA A 336 7.25 37.28 23.01
CA ALA A 336 7.67 35.83 23.02
C ALA A 336 6.70 34.73 22.47
N GLY A 337 7.26 33.60 21.95
CA GLY A 337 6.62 32.25 21.85
C GLY A 337 7.05 31.31 20.67
N GLU A 338 7.37 30.01 20.91
CA GLU A 338 7.29 28.80 19.98
C GLU A 338 7.97 27.46 20.51
N GLY A 339 7.70 26.24 19.96
CA GLY A 339 8.61 25.03 19.97
C GLY A 339 8.10 23.55 20.28
N PRO A 340 8.40 22.47 19.46
CA PRO A 340 7.97 21.04 19.67
C PRO A 340 9.05 19.86 19.57
N ARG A 341 8.65 18.54 19.48
CA ARG A 341 9.52 17.28 19.46
C ARG A 341 8.92 16.03 18.70
N GLY A 342 9.65 14.90 18.48
CA GLY A 342 9.08 13.58 18.01
C GLY A 342 9.96 12.29 17.77
N ASN A 343 9.30 11.17 17.38
CA ASN A 343 9.69 9.90 16.64
C ASN A 343 10.45 8.65 17.27
N ARG A 344 10.28 7.41 16.70
CA ARG A 344 10.90 6.07 17.06
C ARG A 344 10.94 5.00 15.89
N ARG A 345 11.50 3.77 16.08
CA ARG A 345 11.78 2.68 15.06
C ARG A 345 11.55 1.20 15.56
N MET A 346 11.67 0.17 14.69
CA MET A 346 11.40 -1.31 14.85
C MET A 346 12.59 -2.27 14.51
N GLU A 347 12.46 -3.60 14.76
CA GLU A 347 13.50 -4.67 14.56
C GLU A 347 12.96 -6.13 14.31
N ASP A 348 13.86 -7.15 14.19
CA ASP A 348 13.74 -8.64 14.06
C ASP A 348 13.15 -9.34 12.78
N GLY A 349 13.52 -10.59 12.38
CA GLY A 349 14.62 -11.50 12.81
C GLY A 349 14.48 -13.00 12.37
N CYS A 350 15.46 -13.62 11.68
CA CYS A 350 15.58 -15.09 11.43
C CYS A 350 16.96 -15.54 10.87
N ARG A 351 17.26 -16.87 10.86
CA ARG A 351 18.57 -17.47 10.49
C ARG A 351 18.61 -18.01 9.05
N ASP A 352 19.79 -18.03 8.42
CA ASP A 352 19.95 -18.09 6.95
C ASP A 352 20.98 -19.15 6.48
N PRO A 353 20.71 -19.95 5.43
CA PRO A 353 21.64 -20.96 4.91
C PRO A 353 22.64 -20.42 3.87
N LEU A 354 22.40 -19.25 3.26
CA LEU A 354 23.33 -18.69 2.27
C LEU A 354 24.46 -17.94 2.99
N PRO A 355 25.75 -18.15 2.62
CA PRO A 355 26.87 -17.45 3.27
C PRO A 355 26.67 -15.93 3.29
N SER A 356 27.02 -15.26 4.40
CA SER A 356 26.89 -13.81 4.49
C SER A 356 27.86 -13.09 3.55
N VAL A 357 27.56 -11.85 3.16
CA VAL A 357 28.49 -10.99 2.39
C VAL A 357 29.83 -10.82 3.11
N PHE A 358 29.81 -10.80 4.44
CA PHE A 358 31.01 -10.72 5.28
C PHE A 358 31.84 -12.01 5.22
N ALA A 359 31.21 -13.19 5.28
CA ALA A 359 31.90 -14.48 5.14
C ALA A 359 32.52 -14.64 3.75
N LEU A 360 31.77 -14.27 2.69
CA LEU A 360 32.28 -14.23 1.32
C LEU A 360 33.49 -13.29 1.20
N ARG A 361 33.41 -12.09 1.81
CA ARG A 361 34.49 -11.09 1.77
C ARG A 361 35.75 -11.57 2.49
N SER A 362 35.64 -12.19 3.67
CA SER A 362 36.81 -12.72 4.40
C SER A 362 37.55 -13.72 3.54
N VAL A 363 36.90 -14.83 3.17
CA VAL A 363 37.51 -15.94 2.44
C VAL A 363 38.15 -15.53 1.11
N LEU A 364 37.57 -14.54 0.40
CA LEU A 364 38.16 -14.00 -0.83
C LEU A 364 39.35 -13.04 -0.56
N SER A 365 39.40 -12.39 0.61
CA SER A 365 40.53 -11.53 1.04
C SER A 365 41.67 -12.34 1.67
N ASP A 366 41.35 -13.47 2.32
CA ASP A 366 42.30 -14.40 2.95
C ASP A 366 43.03 -15.29 1.92
N ALA A 367 42.60 -15.24 0.65
CA ALA A 367 43.20 -15.96 -0.47
C ALA A 367 44.55 -15.32 -0.90
N PRO A 368 45.60 -16.10 -1.24
CA PRO A 368 46.88 -15.54 -1.65
C PRO A 368 46.78 -14.65 -2.91
N PRO A 369 47.62 -13.60 -3.06
CA PRO A 369 47.63 -12.77 -4.26
C PRO A 369 47.79 -13.59 -5.54
N ARG A 370 46.94 -13.34 -6.54
CA ARG A 370 46.84 -14.08 -7.82
C ARG A 370 46.45 -15.57 -7.68
N PHE A 371 45.94 -16.01 -6.53
CA PHE A 371 45.37 -17.37 -6.39
C PHE A 371 44.11 -17.51 -7.26
N LEU A 372 43.13 -16.62 -7.08
CA LEU A 372 41.96 -16.52 -7.95
C LEU A 372 42.23 -15.55 -9.11
N SER A 373 41.55 -15.75 -10.25
CA SER A 373 41.46 -14.72 -11.29
C SER A 373 40.38 -13.70 -10.93
N ALA A 374 40.56 -12.44 -11.36
CA ALA A 374 39.56 -11.39 -11.15
C ALA A 374 38.20 -11.73 -11.78
N GLN A 375 38.18 -12.45 -12.92
CA GLN A 375 36.95 -12.93 -13.54
C GLN A 375 36.26 -14.02 -12.70
N THR A 376 37.02 -14.95 -12.13
CA THR A 376 36.53 -15.99 -11.20
C THR A 376 35.89 -15.35 -9.97
N GLU A 377 36.61 -14.41 -9.35
CA GLU A 377 36.17 -13.68 -8.16
C GLU A 377 34.90 -12.86 -8.41
N GLN A 378 34.84 -12.14 -9.55
CA GLN A 378 33.65 -11.38 -9.94
C GLN A 378 32.46 -12.29 -10.27
N THR A 379 32.69 -13.47 -10.84
CA THR A 379 31.64 -14.46 -11.13
C THR A 379 31.03 -15.00 -9.83
N ILE A 380 31.86 -15.34 -8.84
CA ILE A 380 31.42 -15.74 -7.49
C ILE A 380 30.57 -14.63 -6.85
N LYS A 381 31.07 -13.38 -6.83
CA LYS A 381 30.35 -12.20 -6.32
C LYS A 381 29.01 -11.96 -7.02
N ASN A 382 28.97 -12.09 -8.36
CA ASN A 382 27.75 -11.93 -9.15
C ASN A 382 26.69 -13.00 -8.80
N TYR A 383 27.10 -14.27 -8.66
CA TYR A 383 26.17 -15.35 -8.32
C TYR A 383 25.71 -15.33 -6.86
N HIS A 384 26.57 -14.91 -5.94
CA HIS A 384 26.21 -14.65 -4.56
C HIS A 384 25.18 -13.51 -4.43
N ARG A 385 25.39 -12.39 -5.13
CA ARG A 385 24.42 -11.28 -5.19
C ARG A 385 23.05 -11.74 -5.73
N LYS A 386 23.03 -12.52 -6.81
CA LYS A 386 21.79 -13.11 -7.37
C LYS A 386 21.06 -13.99 -6.35
N ALA A 387 21.78 -14.76 -5.52
CA ALA A 387 21.18 -15.61 -4.49
C ALA A 387 20.55 -14.78 -3.35
N ILE A 388 21.21 -13.70 -2.91
CA ILE A 388 20.66 -12.73 -1.95
C ILE A 388 19.40 -12.05 -2.52
N GLU A 389 19.46 -11.53 -3.74
CA GLU A 389 18.35 -10.87 -4.43
C GLU A 389 17.12 -11.80 -4.61
N LEU A 390 17.38 -13.09 -4.86
CA LEU A 390 16.35 -14.12 -4.93
C LEU A 390 15.71 -14.40 -3.56
N ARG A 391 16.53 -14.49 -2.51
CA ARG A 391 16.13 -14.81 -1.14
C ARG A 391 15.38 -13.67 -0.44
N ASP A 392 15.86 -12.44 -0.55
CA ASP A 392 15.41 -11.30 0.27
C ASP A 392 14.35 -10.44 -0.43
N LEU A 393 14.34 -10.41 -1.76
CA LEU A 393 13.41 -9.59 -2.53
C LEU A 393 12.41 -10.45 -3.31
N THR A 394 12.91 -11.40 -4.12
CA THR A 394 12.06 -12.11 -5.09
C THR A 394 11.11 -13.11 -4.43
N LEU A 395 11.60 -14.04 -3.60
CA LEU A 395 10.75 -15.01 -2.91
C LEU A 395 9.77 -14.37 -1.91
N PRO A 396 10.14 -13.33 -1.12
CA PRO A 396 9.21 -12.61 -0.25
C PRO A 396 8.17 -11.80 -1.03
N HIS A 397 8.52 -11.22 -2.18
CA HIS A 397 7.54 -10.57 -3.06
C HIS A 397 6.52 -11.58 -3.60
N LEU A 398 6.96 -12.75 -4.08
CA LEU A 398 6.08 -13.82 -4.54
C LEU A 398 5.15 -14.30 -3.42
N ALA A 399 5.69 -14.57 -2.23
CA ALA A 399 4.90 -15.00 -1.07
C ALA A 399 3.87 -13.95 -0.60
N ARG A 400 4.18 -12.65 -0.74
CA ARG A 400 3.23 -11.55 -0.45
C ARG A 400 2.14 -11.43 -1.51
N LYS A 401 2.47 -11.67 -2.79
CA LYS A 401 1.54 -11.59 -3.94
C LYS A 401 0.60 -12.81 -4.01
N TYR A 402 1.08 -13.98 -3.60
CA TYR A 402 0.35 -15.25 -3.59
C TYR A 402 0.43 -15.92 -2.19
N PRO A 403 -0.21 -15.33 -1.17
CA PRO A 403 -0.11 -15.84 0.19
C PRO A 403 -0.80 -17.19 0.33
N ARG A 404 -0.21 -18.07 1.16
CA ARG A 404 -0.72 -19.44 1.38
C ARG A 404 -1.98 -19.49 2.27
N ALA A 405 -2.30 -18.40 2.98
CA ALA A 405 -3.43 -18.28 3.90
C ALA A 405 -4.08 -16.88 3.86
N GLY A 406 -5.23 -16.73 4.51
CA GLY A 406 -6.00 -15.47 4.57
C GLY A 406 -6.80 -15.16 3.30
N THR A 407 -7.52 -14.04 3.30
CA THR A 407 -8.48 -13.63 2.25
C THR A 407 -7.86 -13.56 0.85
N TRP A 408 -6.60 -13.12 0.75
CA TRP A 408 -5.88 -12.98 -0.52
C TRP A 408 -5.24 -14.29 -1.01
N SER A 409 -5.38 -15.41 -0.30
CA SER A 409 -4.92 -16.73 -0.76
C SER A 409 -5.82 -17.30 -1.87
N LEU A 410 -5.37 -18.38 -2.51
CA LEU A 410 -6.20 -19.15 -3.46
C LEU A 410 -7.55 -19.54 -2.84
N ARG A 411 -7.54 -20.11 -1.62
CA ARG A 411 -8.75 -20.51 -0.89
C ARG A 411 -9.66 -19.32 -0.55
N GLY A 412 -9.09 -18.18 -0.16
CA GLY A 412 -9.85 -16.96 0.14
C GLY A 412 -10.53 -16.39 -1.10
N LYS A 413 -9.79 -16.28 -2.23
CA LYS A 413 -10.31 -15.85 -3.53
C LYS A 413 -11.36 -16.81 -4.10
N MET A 414 -11.22 -18.13 -3.90
CA MET A 414 -12.24 -19.13 -4.25
C MET A 414 -13.55 -18.92 -3.46
N VAL A 415 -13.46 -18.70 -2.15
CA VAL A 415 -14.63 -18.39 -1.31
C VAL A 415 -15.31 -17.11 -1.77
N GLN A 416 -14.54 -16.05 -2.09
CA GLN A 416 -15.09 -14.81 -2.67
C GLN A 416 -15.82 -15.08 -4.00
N LEU A 417 -15.21 -15.81 -4.94
CA LEU A 417 -15.87 -16.16 -6.21
C LEU A 417 -17.18 -16.93 -6.02
N ARG A 418 -17.28 -17.83 -5.03
CA ARG A 418 -18.55 -18.50 -4.71
C ARG A 418 -19.59 -17.55 -4.14
N VAL A 419 -19.19 -16.65 -3.23
CA VAL A 419 -20.08 -15.63 -2.66
C VAL A 419 -20.57 -14.66 -3.73
N ASP A 420 -19.71 -14.24 -4.66
CA ASP A 420 -20.07 -13.35 -5.78
C ASP A 420 -20.95 -14.05 -6.84
N TYR A 421 -20.83 -15.37 -7.01
CA TYR A 421 -21.79 -16.15 -7.80
C TYR A 421 -23.15 -16.27 -7.10
N LEU A 422 -23.19 -16.63 -5.82
CA LEU A 422 -24.43 -16.83 -5.05
C LEU A 422 -25.17 -15.52 -4.69
N THR A 423 -24.49 -14.38 -4.79
CA THR A 423 -25.11 -13.04 -4.73
C THR A 423 -25.55 -12.53 -6.11
N ASN A 424 -25.48 -13.34 -7.16
CA ASN A 424 -25.78 -12.99 -8.55
C ASN A 424 -24.92 -11.86 -9.15
N ARG A 425 -23.83 -11.44 -8.47
CA ARG A 425 -22.85 -10.47 -9.00
C ARG A 425 -22.08 -11.04 -10.22
N VAL A 426 -22.01 -12.37 -10.36
CA VAL A 426 -21.25 -13.09 -11.38
C VAL A 426 -22.10 -14.20 -12.02
N THR A 427 -22.10 -14.31 -13.35
CA THR A 427 -22.78 -15.41 -14.07
C THR A 427 -21.97 -16.72 -14.03
N LEU A 428 -22.63 -17.87 -14.18
CA LEU A 428 -21.96 -19.19 -14.11
C LEU A 428 -20.76 -19.31 -15.06
N GLU A 429 -20.86 -18.78 -16.28
CA GLU A 429 -19.76 -18.84 -17.25
C GLU A 429 -18.59 -17.92 -16.87
N LYS A 430 -18.87 -16.73 -16.32
CA LYS A 430 -17.83 -15.87 -15.75
C LYS A 430 -17.17 -16.53 -14.53
N PHE A 431 -17.94 -17.18 -13.67
CA PHE A 431 -17.44 -17.95 -12.51
C PHE A 431 -16.48 -19.06 -12.95
N ARG A 432 -16.86 -19.89 -13.93
CA ARG A 432 -16.01 -20.96 -14.52
C ARG A 432 -14.68 -20.42 -15.03
N VAL A 433 -14.71 -19.38 -15.86
CA VAL A 433 -13.51 -18.79 -16.48
C VAL A 433 -12.60 -18.18 -15.42
N MET A 434 -13.15 -17.44 -14.45
CA MET A 434 -12.38 -16.85 -13.36
C MET A 434 -11.80 -17.89 -12.41
N LEU A 435 -12.55 -18.94 -12.05
CA LEU A 435 -12.08 -20.03 -11.19
C LEU A 435 -10.90 -20.77 -11.82
N HIS A 436 -11.03 -21.19 -13.08
CA HIS A 436 -9.96 -21.91 -13.77
C HIS A 436 -8.73 -21.04 -13.99
N ARG A 437 -8.90 -19.76 -14.36
CA ARG A 437 -7.79 -18.80 -14.44
C ARG A 437 -7.11 -18.64 -13.08
N LEU A 438 -7.88 -18.43 -12.01
CA LEU A 438 -7.37 -18.27 -10.64
C LEU A 438 -6.53 -19.47 -10.20
N VAL A 439 -7.02 -20.70 -10.43
CA VAL A 439 -6.29 -21.94 -10.13
C VAL A 439 -5.02 -22.03 -10.96
N LYS A 440 -5.12 -21.86 -12.29
CA LYS A 440 -3.99 -21.96 -13.22
C LYS A 440 -2.90 -20.92 -12.93
N ASP A 441 -3.28 -19.69 -12.58
CA ASP A 441 -2.35 -18.63 -12.22
C ASP A 441 -1.63 -18.94 -10.89
N HIS A 442 -2.33 -19.46 -9.86
CA HIS A 442 -1.68 -19.85 -8.60
C HIS A 442 -0.80 -21.11 -8.76
N GLN A 443 -1.21 -22.10 -9.56
CA GLN A 443 -0.39 -23.27 -9.88
C GLN A 443 0.90 -22.87 -10.62
N LYS A 444 0.81 -21.98 -11.62
CA LYS A 444 1.99 -21.44 -12.32
C LYS A 444 2.97 -20.77 -11.35
N MET A 445 2.44 -20.02 -10.37
CA MET A 445 3.27 -19.30 -9.41
C MET A 445 3.87 -20.22 -8.34
N ALA A 446 3.18 -21.30 -7.95
CA ALA A 446 3.72 -22.34 -7.09
C ALA A 446 4.84 -23.14 -7.78
N ASP A 447 4.64 -23.56 -9.04
CA ASP A 447 5.66 -24.20 -9.87
C ASP A 447 6.90 -23.27 -10.02
N TYR A 448 6.67 -21.97 -10.22
CA TYR A 448 7.74 -20.97 -10.34
C TYR A 448 8.49 -20.74 -9.01
N GLU A 449 7.77 -20.61 -7.89
CA GLU A 449 8.36 -20.54 -6.54
C GLU A 449 9.20 -21.79 -6.25
N GLN A 450 8.73 -22.98 -6.64
CA GLN A 450 9.46 -24.23 -6.44
C GLN A 450 10.75 -24.30 -7.26
N ILE A 451 10.74 -23.94 -8.55
CA ILE A 451 11.96 -23.87 -9.37
C ILE A 451 12.97 -22.90 -8.74
N LEU A 452 12.50 -21.73 -8.31
CA LEU A 452 13.34 -20.72 -7.67
C LEU A 452 13.92 -21.17 -6.32
N ARG A 453 13.15 -21.89 -5.50
CA ARG A 453 13.63 -22.46 -4.23
C ARG A 453 14.65 -23.58 -4.45
N THR A 454 14.40 -24.48 -5.40
CA THR A 454 15.36 -25.55 -5.75
C THR A 454 16.65 -24.95 -6.31
N TYR A 455 16.58 -23.93 -7.17
CA TYR A 455 17.78 -23.20 -7.61
C TYR A 455 18.49 -22.50 -6.45
N LEU A 456 17.78 -21.79 -5.56
CA LEU A 456 18.39 -21.11 -4.42
C LEU A 456 19.10 -22.08 -3.46
N ALA A 457 18.52 -23.26 -3.20
CA ALA A 457 19.14 -24.29 -2.37
C ALA A 457 20.47 -24.77 -3.00
N ILE A 458 20.41 -25.28 -4.24
CA ILE A 458 21.60 -25.73 -4.99
C ILE A 458 22.66 -24.62 -5.05
N GLN A 459 22.26 -23.38 -5.36
CA GLN A 459 23.18 -22.24 -5.44
C GLN A 459 23.83 -21.91 -4.09
N SER A 460 23.10 -22.07 -2.98
CA SER A 460 23.65 -21.86 -1.63
C SER A 460 24.65 -22.95 -1.26
N ASP A 461 24.34 -24.22 -1.57
CA ASP A 461 25.22 -25.36 -1.32
C ASP A 461 26.51 -25.26 -2.15
N THR A 462 26.40 -24.97 -3.45
CA THR A 462 27.56 -24.77 -4.34
C THR A 462 28.40 -23.56 -3.91
N LEU A 463 27.78 -22.45 -3.48
CA LEU A 463 28.54 -21.29 -2.95
C LEU A 463 29.23 -21.59 -1.60
N GLY A 464 28.59 -22.35 -0.71
CA GLY A 464 29.17 -22.76 0.57
C GLY A 464 30.37 -23.69 0.39
N ALA A 465 30.23 -24.72 -0.42
CA ALA A 465 31.32 -25.65 -0.73
C ALA A 465 32.43 -25.00 -1.58
N LEU A 466 32.12 -23.99 -2.40
CA LEU A 466 33.14 -23.19 -3.11
C LEU A 466 33.98 -22.36 -2.13
N LEU A 467 33.37 -21.74 -1.11
CA LEU A 467 34.13 -21.03 -0.07
C LEU A 467 35.06 -21.98 0.70
N ALA A 468 34.60 -23.19 1.02
CA ALA A 468 35.45 -24.23 1.62
C ALA A 468 36.62 -24.61 0.69
N ALA A 469 36.39 -24.74 -0.62
CA ALA A 469 37.43 -25.02 -1.62
C ALA A 469 38.46 -23.87 -1.74
N VAL A 470 38.03 -22.60 -1.60
CA VAL A 470 38.94 -21.44 -1.54
C VAL A 470 39.80 -21.48 -0.27
N GLN A 471 39.22 -21.79 0.89
CA GLN A 471 39.98 -21.97 2.14
C GLN A 471 40.99 -23.12 2.05
N ALA A 472 40.59 -24.26 1.46
CA ALA A 472 41.44 -25.42 1.20
C ALA A 472 42.45 -25.22 0.04
N ARG A 473 42.32 -24.11 -0.72
CA ARG A 473 43.18 -23.73 -1.87
C ARG A 473 43.11 -24.69 -3.07
N GLU A 474 41.98 -25.36 -3.26
CA GLU A 474 41.74 -26.38 -4.28
C GLU A 474 41.37 -25.78 -5.65
N ARG A 475 42.36 -25.25 -6.39
CA ARG A 475 42.15 -24.49 -7.65
C ARG A 475 41.23 -25.19 -8.67
N GLU A 476 41.50 -26.44 -9.01
CA GLU A 476 40.73 -27.19 -10.04
C GLU A 476 39.26 -27.38 -9.64
N ARG A 477 39.00 -27.60 -8.34
CA ARG A 477 37.65 -27.72 -7.79
C ARG A 477 36.91 -26.39 -7.88
N ILE A 478 37.57 -25.28 -7.53
CA ILE A 478 36.98 -23.93 -7.66
C ILE A 478 36.61 -23.66 -9.13
N GLU A 479 37.50 -23.93 -10.08
CA GLU A 479 37.22 -23.74 -11.51
C GLU A 479 36.11 -24.64 -12.04
N THR A 480 35.92 -25.83 -11.46
CA THR A 480 34.79 -26.73 -11.75
C THR A 480 33.49 -26.15 -11.20
N MET A 481 33.45 -25.82 -9.91
CA MET A 481 32.27 -25.30 -9.22
C MET A 481 31.80 -23.94 -9.79
N VAL A 482 32.71 -23.10 -10.27
CA VAL A 482 32.34 -21.85 -10.95
C VAL A 482 31.56 -22.11 -12.24
N LYS A 483 31.91 -23.14 -13.01
CA LYS A 483 31.15 -23.59 -14.19
C LYS A 483 29.80 -24.20 -13.78
N GLU A 484 29.75 -24.89 -12.64
CA GLU A 484 28.49 -25.44 -12.10
C GLU A 484 27.48 -24.33 -11.76
N LEU A 485 27.89 -23.21 -11.14
CA LEU A 485 27.02 -22.05 -10.89
C LEU A 485 26.34 -21.53 -12.18
N GLU A 486 27.07 -21.51 -13.30
CA GLU A 486 26.53 -21.11 -14.61
C GLU A 486 25.56 -22.14 -15.17
N VAL A 487 25.88 -23.44 -15.05
CA VAL A 487 25.02 -24.55 -15.47
C VAL A 487 23.73 -24.61 -14.64
N HIS A 488 23.80 -24.39 -13.33
CA HIS A 488 22.63 -24.33 -12.45
C HIS A 488 21.69 -23.19 -12.84
N TYR A 489 22.24 -21.98 -13.06
CA TYR A 489 21.47 -20.83 -13.54
C TYR A 489 20.87 -21.09 -14.93
N GLY A 490 21.63 -21.65 -15.86
CA GLY A 490 21.15 -22.02 -17.20
C GLY A 490 20.01 -23.04 -17.17
N ARG A 491 20.11 -24.06 -16.31
CA ARG A 491 19.04 -25.04 -16.07
C ARG A 491 17.79 -24.38 -15.48
N ALA A 492 17.93 -23.56 -14.44
CA ALA A 492 16.81 -22.84 -13.83
C ALA A 492 16.06 -21.95 -14.85
N MET A 493 16.79 -21.17 -15.65
CA MET A 493 16.20 -20.33 -16.70
C MET A 493 15.58 -21.15 -17.84
N SER A 494 16.09 -22.35 -18.12
CA SER A 494 15.44 -23.28 -19.06
C SER A 494 14.11 -23.81 -18.51
N SER A 495 14.07 -24.24 -17.25
CA SER A 495 12.85 -24.69 -16.57
C SER A 495 11.79 -23.57 -16.49
N ILE A 496 12.21 -22.33 -16.25
CA ILE A 496 11.31 -21.16 -16.25
C ILE A 496 10.70 -20.89 -17.64
N ARG A 497 11.44 -21.11 -18.73
CA ARG A 497 10.90 -21.00 -20.09
C ARG A 497 9.89 -22.12 -20.39
N ALA A 498 10.27 -23.37 -20.14
CA ALA A 498 9.38 -24.52 -20.32
C ALA A 498 8.10 -24.44 -19.46
N LEU A 499 8.19 -23.87 -18.25
CA LEU A 499 7.04 -23.54 -17.41
C LEU A 499 6.14 -22.47 -18.05
N ASN A 500 6.73 -21.39 -18.56
CA ASN A 500 5.96 -20.37 -19.27
C ASN A 500 5.24 -20.96 -20.48
N ASP A 501 5.89 -21.79 -21.30
CA ASP A 501 5.26 -22.41 -22.47
C ASP A 501 4.08 -23.33 -22.10
N ALA A 502 4.21 -24.14 -21.04
CA ALA A 502 3.17 -25.05 -20.57
C ALA A 502 1.90 -24.34 -20.04
N TYR A 503 2.04 -23.10 -19.57
CA TYR A 503 0.92 -22.30 -19.08
C TYR A 503 0.42 -21.25 -20.10
N ASN A 504 1.32 -20.66 -20.91
CA ASN A 504 1.04 -19.59 -21.86
C ASN A 504 0.63 -20.09 -23.26
N SER A 505 0.51 -21.40 -23.48
CA SER A 505 0.12 -22.02 -24.77
C SER A 505 -1.24 -21.59 -25.35
N HIS A 506 -2.03 -20.78 -24.62
CA HIS A 506 -3.21 -20.04 -25.12
C HIS A 506 -3.26 -18.58 -24.60
N ALA A 507 -2.14 -18.00 -24.18
CA ALA A 507 -2.06 -16.66 -23.59
C ALA A 507 -1.03 -15.77 -24.33
N ALA A 508 -1.32 -15.45 -25.58
CA ALA A 508 -0.65 -14.38 -26.33
C ALA A 508 -1.17 -12.99 -25.88
N SER A 509 -1.03 -12.69 -24.58
CA SER A 509 -1.39 -11.43 -23.93
C SER A 509 -0.76 -11.38 -22.53
N LEU A 510 -0.56 -10.17 -21.97
CA LEU A 510 0.00 -9.92 -20.63
C LEU A 510 1.51 -10.18 -20.45
N LEU A 511 2.32 -9.61 -21.35
CA LEU A 511 3.69 -9.16 -21.05
C LEU A 511 3.80 -7.65 -21.32
N SER A 512 3.25 -6.84 -20.40
CA SER A 512 3.28 -5.37 -20.47
C SER A 512 2.99 -4.71 -19.10
N ILE A 513 3.69 -5.16 -18.05
CA ILE A 513 3.94 -4.44 -16.78
C ILE A 513 5.37 -4.77 -16.36
#